data_AF-A0A090SV28-F1
#
_entry.id   AF-A0A090SV28-F1
#
_cell.length_a   1.000
_cell.length_b   1.000
_cell.length_c   1.000
_cell.angle_alpha   90.00
_cell.angle_beta   90.00
_cell.angle_gamma   90.00
#
_symmetry.space_group_name_H-M   'P 1'
#
loop_
_entity.id
_entity.type
_entity.pdbx_description
1 polymer ?
#
loop_
_entity_poly.entity_id
_entity_poly.type
_entity_poly.pdbx_seq_one_letter_code
_entity_poly.pdbx_strand_id
1 'polypeptide(L)'
;MDSLTFQIARCQHWLTQHALPRWQKTLSSQNGIFAEGLLSDGQEFSDGLLRFRVQPRQVYVFAHATELELIDGRTQVFSAIEQGFKHFGSPSSGYRFALCESNDSKSVAINLYEQAFALLGFAWHYKLAADEHSLHSMEAIYQRISAYLWDTAKGGFF
;
A
#
# COMPACT_ATOMS: atom_id res chain seq x y z
N MET A 1 7.96 -4.79 -35.33
CA MET A 1 7.98 -3.93 -34.12
C MET A 1 7.99 -4.83 -32.88
N ASP A 2 8.79 -5.91 -32.90
CA ASP A 2 8.54 -7.09 -32.05
C ASP A 2 9.79 -7.58 -31.32
N SER A 3 10.84 -6.75 -31.22
CA SER A 3 11.98 -7.11 -30.38
C SER A 3 11.62 -6.96 -28.90
N LEU A 4 12.18 -7.83 -28.06
CA LEU A 4 12.05 -7.74 -26.61
C LEU A 4 12.47 -6.35 -26.09
N THR A 5 13.57 -5.82 -26.62
CA THR A 5 14.06 -4.47 -26.29
C THR A 5 13.05 -3.38 -26.58
N PHE A 6 12.36 -3.45 -27.72
CA PHE A 6 11.31 -2.48 -28.06
C PHE A 6 10.12 -2.57 -27.09
N GLN A 7 9.70 -3.79 -26.71
CA GLN A 7 8.60 -3.97 -25.76
C GLN A 7 8.97 -3.49 -24.36
N ILE A 8 10.20 -3.73 -23.90
CA ILE A 8 10.71 -3.19 -22.62
C ILE A 8 10.66 -1.67 -22.62
N ALA A 9 11.21 -1.02 -23.67
CA ALA A 9 11.22 0.43 -23.79
C ALA A 9 9.79 1.01 -23.81
N ARG A 10 8.87 0.36 -24.54
CA ARG A 10 7.45 0.76 -24.58
C ARG A 10 6.78 0.65 -23.21
N CYS A 11 7.00 -0.44 -22.48
CA CYS A 11 6.47 -0.64 -21.13
C CYS A 11 7.03 0.38 -20.14
N GLN A 12 8.34 0.63 -20.18
CA GLN A 12 8.97 1.62 -19.31
C GLN A 12 8.45 3.03 -19.61
N HIS A 13 8.32 3.40 -20.89
CA HIS A 13 7.73 4.68 -21.29
C HIS A 13 6.29 4.82 -20.80
N TRP A 14 5.45 3.78 -20.99
CA TRP A 14 4.09 3.80 -20.46
C TRP A 14 4.05 3.97 -18.94
N LEU A 15 4.90 3.22 -18.22
CA LEU A 15 4.96 3.26 -16.77
C LEU A 15 5.38 4.65 -16.25
N THR A 16 6.45 5.24 -16.79
CA THR A 16 7.01 6.50 -16.29
C THR A 16 6.30 7.74 -16.80
N GLN A 17 5.75 7.72 -18.02
CA GLN A 17 5.11 8.90 -18.60
C GLN A 17 3.59 8.94 -18.38
N HIS A 18 2.96 7.80 -18.11
CA HIS A 18 1.50 7.73 -17.98
C HIS A 18 1.04 7.16 -16.65
N ALA A 19 1.50 5.98 -16.25
CA ALA A 19 0.94 5.30 -15.07
C ALA A 19 1.37 5.94 -13.74
N LEU A 20 2.69 6.01 -13.47
CA LEU A 20 3.23 6.53 -12.21
C LEU A 20 2.80 7.98 -11.95
N PRO A 21 2.91 8.94 -12.91
CA PRO A 21 2.54 10.32 -12.64
C PRO A 21 1.05 10.54 -12.35
N ARG A 22 0.17 9.66 -12.85
CA ARG A 22 -1.27 9.73 -12.54
C ARG A 22 -1.53 9.31 -11.10
N TRP A 23 -1.02 8.15 -10.69
CA TRP A 23 -1.18 7.67 -9.32
C TRP A 23 -0.47 8.55 -8.30
N GLN A 24 0.65 9.17 -8.65
CA GLN A 24 1.40 10.03 -7.74
C GLN A 24 0.58 11.22 -7.25
N LYS A 25 -0.35 11.72 -8.09
CA LYS A 25 -1.25 12.84 -7.79
C LYS A 25 -2.44 12.45 -6.92
N THR A 26 -2.72 11.16 -6.76
CA THR A 26 -3.88 10.65 -6.01
C THR A 26 -3.68 10.61 -4.50
N LEU A 27 -2.47 10.92 -4.03
CA LEU A 27 -2.18 11.01 -2.61
C LEU A 27 -2.75 12.32 -2.06
N SER A 28 -3.71 12.21 -1.14
CA SER A 28 -4.21 13.38 -0.40
C SER A 28 -3.13 13.94 0.52
N SER A 29 -2.79 15.21 0.34
CA SER A 29 -1.85 15.92 1.20
C SER A 29 -2.37 16.17 2.61
N GLN A 30 -3.69 16.02 2.83
CA GLN A 30 -4.34 16.25 4.11
C GLN A 30 -4.24 15.05 5.06
N ASN A 31 -4.29 13.83 4.52
CA ASN A 31 -4.37 12.61 5.32
C ASN A 31 -3.39 11.51 4.90
N GLY A 32 -2.64 11.68 3.81
CA GLY A 32 -1.68 10.70 3.31
C GLY A 32 -2.31 9.44 2.73
N ILE A 33 -3.59 9.49 2.32
CA ILE A 33 -4.30 8.37 1.71
C ILE A 33 -4.32 8.53 0.20
N PHE A 34 -4.03 7.45 -0.53
CA PHE A 34 -4.25 7.36 -1.97
C PHE A 34 -5.71 7.11 -2.29
N ALA A 35 -6.18 7.70 -3.38
CA ALA A 35 -7.50 7.41 -3.95
C ALA A 35 -7.68 5.90 -4.20
N GLU A 36 -8.93 5.45 -4.08
CA GLU A 36 -9.30 4.03 -4.22
C GLU A 36 -9.10 3.51 -5.66
N GLY A 37 -9.26 4.39 -6.63
CA GLY A 37 -9.15 4.07 -8.03
C GLY A 37 -9.10 5.31 -8.91
N LEU A 38 -9.06 5.08 -10.21
CA LEU A 38 -9.15 6.12 -11.24
C LEU A 38 -10.28 5.79 -12.21
N LEU A 39 -11.04 6.80 -12.61
CA LEU A 39 -11.97 6.73 -13.72
C LEU A 39 -11.24 6.70 -15.06
N SER A 40 -11.96 6.43 -16.15
CA SER A 40 -11.38 6.30 -17.50
C SER A 40 -10.71 7.59 -18.00
N ASP A 41 -11.14 8.74 -17.49
CA ASP A 41 -10.57 10.05 -17.79
C ASP A 41 -9.39 10.42 -16.87
N GLY A 42 -9.06 9.57 -15.89
CA GLY A 42 -7.98 9.77 -14.94
C GLY A 42 -8.36 10.58 -13.70
N GLN A 43 -9.64 10.92 -13.50
CA GLN A 43 -10.11 11.48 -12.23
C GLN A 43 -10.13 10.41 -11.14
N GLU A 44 -10.00 10.83 -9.88
CA GLU A 44 -10.09 9.95 -8.72
C GLU A 44 -11.48 9.31 -8.63
N PHE A 45 -11.51 7.99 -8.47
CA PHE A 45 -12.72 7.26 -8.15
C PHE A 45 -12.98 7.33 -6.64
N SER A 46 -14.19 7.68 -6.25
CA SER A 46 -14.66 7.67 -4.86
C SER A 46 -16.10 7.19 -4.80
N ASP A 47 -16.36 6.21 -3.94
CA ASP A 47 -17.68 5.67 -3.60
C ASP A 47 -17.91 5.61 -2.08
N GLY A 48 -17.07 6.32 -1.31
CA GLY A 48 -17.10 6.29 0.15
C GLY A 48 -16.46 5.04 0.76
N LEU A 49 -15.81 4.17 -0.03
CA LEU A 49 -15.03 3.02 0.44
C LEU A 49 -13.54 3.20 0.09
N LEU A 50 -12.68 3.21 1.10
CA LEU A 50 -11.23 3.22 0.94
C LEU A 50 -10.66 1.94 1.53
N ARG A 51 -10.06 1.06 0.72
CA ARG A 51 -9.53 -0.23 1.18
C ARG A 51 -8.09 -0.09 1.61
N PHE A 52 -7.75 -0.68 2.76
CA PHE A 52 -6.40 -0.58 3.30
C PHE A 52 -5.37 -1.09 2.31
N ARG A 53 -5.55 -2.28 1.70
CA ARG A 53 -4.65 -2.87 0.70
C ARG A 53 -4.18 -1.94 -0.41
N VAL A 54 -4.95 -0.92 -0.79
CA VAL A 54 -4.53 0.05 -1.82
C VAL A 54 -3.30 0.82 -1.34
N GLN A 55 -3.30 1.21 -0.06
CA GLN A 55 -2.26 2.04 0.54
C GLN A 55 -0.86 1.37 0.51
N PRO A 56 -0.64 0.17 1.09
CA PRO A 56 0.65 -0.51 1.01
C PRO A 56 1.02 -0.96 -0.40
N ARG A 57 0.05 -1.18 -1.31
CA ARG A 57 0.36 -1.44 -2.73
C ARG A 57 0.99 -0.22 -3.38
N GLN A 58 0.44 0.97 -3.12
CA GLN A 58 1.03 2.21 -3.63
C GLN A 58 2.39 2.48 -2.98
N VAL A 59 2.54 2.25 -1.68
CA VAL A 59 3.84 2.30 -0.99
C VAL A 59 4.87 1.40 -1.69
N TYR A 60 4.52 0.14 -1.95
CA TYR A 60 5.38 -0.79 -2.69
C TYR A 60 5.76 -0.24 -4.07
N VAL A 61 4.78 0.20 -4.86
CA VAL A 61 4.99 0.70 -6.23
C VAL A 61 5.91 1.91 -6.23
N PHE A 62 5.65 2.91 -5.39
CA PHE A 62 6.45 4.14 -5.37
C PHE A 62 7.83 3.94 -4.76
N ALA A 63 7.97 3.12 -3.72
CA ALA A 63 9.27 2.78 -3.18
C ALA A 63 10.11 2.03 -4.23
N HIS A 64 9.53 1.03 -4.90
CA HIS A 64 10.24 0.27 -5.92
C HIS A 64 10.57 1.11 -7.16
N ALA A 65 9.66 1.96 -7.62
CA ALA A 65 9.93 2.87 -8.73
C ALA A 65 11.04 3.89 -8.39
N THR A 66 11.14 4.31 -7.14
CA THR A 66 12.24 5.17 -6.65
C THR A 66 13.58 4.45 -6.67
N GLU A 67 13.62 3.21 -6.17
CA GLU A 67 14.83 2.37 -6.18
C GLU A 67 15.32 2.06 -7.60
N LEU A 68 14.42 1.99 -8.58
CA LEU A 68 14.73 1.80 -9.99
C LEU A 68 15.03 3.10 -10.75
N GLU A 69 15.07 4.24 -10.05
CA GLU A 69 15.30 5.58 -10.62
C GLU A 69 14.29 5.95 -11.72
N LEU A 70 13.08 5.40 -11.66
CA LEU A 70 12.01 5.65 -12.63
C LEU A 70 11.26 6.95 -12.34
N ILE A 71 11.11 7.29 -11.07
CA ILE A 71 10.51 8.52 -10.54
C ILE A 71 10.92 8.70 -9.07
N ASP A 72 10.84 9.91 -8.52
CA ASP A 72 10.94 10.10 -7.07
C ASP A 72 9.55 9.98 -6.43
N GLY A 73 9.35 8.88 -5.70
CA GLY A 73 8.13 8.57 -4.95
C GLY A 73 8.27 8.72 -3.42
N ARG A 74 9.36 9.31 -2.91
CA ARG A 74 9.61 9.38 -1.46
C ARG A 74 8.47 10.08 -0.73
N THR A 75 7.98 11.22 -1.22
CA THR A 75 6.85 11.93 -0.60
C THR A 75 5.62 11.02 -0.43
N GLN A 76 5.32 10.21 -1.43
CA GLN A 76 4.18 9.29 -1.45
C GLN A 76 4.33 8.17 -0.43
N VAL A 77 5.52 7.56 -0.39
CA VAL A 77 5.85 6.48 0.55
C VAL A 77 5.77 6.98 1.99
N PHE A 78 6.45 8.09 2.30
CA PHE A 78 6.57 8.61 3.66
C PHE A 78 5.21 9.10 4.17
N SER A 79 4.46 9.85 3.36
CA SER A 79 3.15 10.35 3.76
C SER A 79 2.14 9.21 4.02
N ALA A 80 2.15 8.16 3.21
CA ALA A 80 1.28 7.01 3.45
C ALA A 80 1.64 6.25 4.73
N ILE A 81 2.93 6.06 5.03
CA ILE A 81 3.39 5.37 6.23
C ILE A 81 3.14 6.20 7.49
N GLU A 82 3.55 7.46 7.49
CA GLU A 82 3.52 8.34 8.67
C GLU A 82 2.11 8.89 8.96
N GLN A 83 1.26 8.98 7.94
CA GLN A 83 -0.06 9.61 8.04
C GLN A 83 -1.17 8.68 7.59
N GLY A 84 -1.10 8.11 6.39
CA GLY A 84 -2.20 7.34 5.80
C GLY A 84 -2.59 6.10 6.61
N PHE A 85 -1.62 5.27 6.98
CA PHE A 85 -1.87 3.96 7.58
C PHE A 85 -2.59 4.05 8.93
N LYS A 86 -2.33 5.10 9.71
CA LYS A 86 -2.92 5.26 11.06
C LYS A 86 -4.44 5.42 11.04
N HIS A 87 -5.02 5.81 9.89
CA HIS A 87 -6.47 5.89 9.73
C HIS A 87 -7.11 4.50 9.78
N PHE A 88 -6.40 3.46 9.36
CA PHE A 88 -6.90 2.08 9.27
C PHE A 88 -6.61 1.25 10.53
N GLY A 89 -5.65 1.66 11.34
CA GLY A 89 -5.25 0.94 12.56
C GLY A 89 -3.80 1.20 12.92
N SER A 90 -3.17 0.23 13.57
CA SER A 90 -1.75 0.29 13.92
C SER A 90 -1.11 -1.10 13.79
N PRO A 91 0.23 -1.20 13.77
CA PRO A 91 0.92 -2.50 13.75
C PRO A 91 0.48 -3.43 14.88
N SER A 92 0.24 -2.89 16.08
CA SER A 92 -0.17 -3.65 17.27
C SER A 92 -1.66 -3.99 17.30
N SER A 93 -2.53 -3.11 16.80
CA SER A 93 -3.99 -3.32 16.77
C SER A 93 -4.50 -3.98 15.47
N GLY A 94 -3.63 -4.10 14.47
CA GLY A 94 -3.94 -4.58 13.14
C GLY A 94 -4.57 -3.50 12.26
N TYR A 95 -4.43 -3.67 10.95
CA TYR A 95 -5.07 -2.81 9.97
C TYR A 95 -6.41 -3.38 9.54
N ARG A 96 -7.46 -2.55 9.62
CA ARG A 96 -8.80 -2.94 9.17
C ARG A 96 -8.89 -3.04 7.65
N PHE A 97 -9.90 -3.75 7.18
CA PHE A 97 -10.17 -3.95 5.76
C PHE A 97 -10.35 -2.63 4.99
N ALA A 98 -11.14 -1.71 5.51
CA ALA A 98 -11.45 -0.46 4.84
C ALA A 98 -11.90 0.67 5.79
N LEU A 99 -11.88 1.90 5.29
CA LEU A 99 -12.68 3.00 5.79
C LEU A 99 -13.96 3.06 4.95
N CYS A 100 -15.10 3.17 5.61
CA CYS A 100 -16.39 3.36 4.95
C CYS A 100 -17.21 4.38 5.74
N GLU A 101 -17.91 5.27 5.04
CA GLU A 101 -18.85 6.20 5.67
C GLU A 101 -20.08 5.48 6.25
N SER A 102 -20.47 4.36 5.62
CA SER A 102 -21.50 3.48 6.15
C SER A 102 -20.91 2.57 7.23
N ASN A 103 -21.61 2.41 8.35
CA ASN A 103 -21.15 1.64 9.51
C ASN A 103 -21.22 0.12 9.25
N ASP A 104 -20.51 -0.36 8.24
CA ASP A 104 -20.46 -1.77 7.85
C ASP A 104 -19.42 -2.51 8.68
N SER A 105 -19.88 -3.51 9.44
CA SER A 105 -19.04 -4.44 10.20
C SER A 105 -17.91 -5.08 9.40
N LYS A 106 -18.05 -5.25 8.08
CA LYS A 106 -16.98 -5.82 7.24
C LYS A 106 -15.81 -4.86 7.03
N SER A 107 -16.06 -3.55 7.07
CA SER A 107 -15.01 -2.53 6.90
C SER A 107 -14.00 -2.55 8.06
N VAL A 108 -14.46 -2.86 9.27
CA VAL A 108 -13.64 -2.91 10.49
C VAL A 108 -12.94 -4.26 10.70
N ALA A 109 -13.19 -5.26 9.84
CA ALA A 109 -12.60 -6.59 9.96
C ALA A 109 -11.06 -6.54 9.86
N ILE A 110 -10.38 -7.29 10.72
CA ILE A 110 -8.93 -7.48 10.71
C ILE A 110 -8.65 -8.84 10.07
N ASN A 111 -8.24 -8.82 8.80
CA ASN A 111 -7.98 -10.04 8.04
C ASN A 111 -6.50 -10.16 7.70
N LEU A 112 -6.01 -11.40 7.56
CA LEU A 112 -4.62 -11.72 7.24
C LEU A 112 -4.11 -10.98 6.01
N TYR A 113 -4.93 -10.92 4.96
CA TYR A 113 -4.52 -10.34 3.70
C TYR A 113 -4.08 -8.87 3.81
N GLU A 114 -4.75 -8.09 4.65
CA GLU A 114 -4.39 -6.69 4.91
C GLU A 114 -3.08 -6.59 5.69
N GLN A 115 -2.85 -7.51 6.63
CA GLN A 115 -1.62 -7.53 7.43
C GLN A 115 -0.42 -7.94 6.58
N ALA A 116 -0.59 -8.90 5.67
CA ALA A 116 0.45 -9.30 4.72
C ALA A 116 0.85 -8.14 3.80
N PHE A 117 -0.12 -7.33 3.37
CA PHE A 117 0.17 -6.13 2.60
C PHE A 117 0.82 -5.03 3.46
N ALA A 118 0.42 -4.87 4.73
CA ALA A 118 1.13 -3.97 5.64
C ALA A 118 2.62 -4.33 5.75
N LEU A 119 2.94 -5.62 5.91
CA LEU A 119 4.33 -6.11 5.91
C LEU A 119 5.06 -5.72 4.62
N LEU A 120 4.45 -5.91 3.45
CA LEU A 120 5.03 -5.50 2.17
C LEU A 120 5.32 -3.99 2.13
N GLY A 121 4.36 -3.17 2.59
CA GLY A 121 4.51 -1.71 2.63
C GLY A 121 5.68 -1.27 3.52
N PHE A 122 5.71 -1.75 4.78
CA PHE A 122 6.80 -1.42 5.70
C PHE A 122 8.15 -1.97 5.25
N ALA A 123 8.20 -3.16 4.64
CA ALA A 123 9.45 -3.72 4.12
C ALA A 123 10.07 -2.85 3.01
N TRP A 124 9.24 -2.32 2.11
CA TRP A 124 9.72 -1.45 1.05
C TRP A 124 10.00 -0.02 1.51
N HIS A 125 9.29 0.47 2.52
CA HIS A 125 9.69 1.69 3.20
C HIS A 125 11.06 1.54 3.89
N TYR A 126 11.27 0.44 4.63
CA TYR A 126 12.57 0.13 5.23
C TYR A 126 13.68 0.04 4.19
N LYS A 127 13.43 -0.66 3.07
CA LYS A 127 14.41 -0.76 1.99
C LYS A 127 14.81 0.61 1.43
N LEU A 128 13.85 1.53 1.26
CA LEU A 128 14.07 2.85 0.68
C LEU A 128 14.74 3.86 1.65
N ALA A 129 14.47 3.73 2.94
CA ALA A 129 14.80 4.76 3.94
C ALA A 129 15.68 4.27 5.11
N ALA A 130 15.89 2.96 5.26
CA ALA A 130 16.52 2.32 6.41
C ALA A 130 15.93 2.75 7.77
N ASP A 131 14.61 2.99 7.80
CA ASP A 131 13.91 3.47 8.99
C ASP A 131 13.57 2.32 9.97
N GLU A 132 14.26 2.28 11.10
CA GLU A 132 14.05 1.33 12.20
C GLU A 132 12.60 1.27 12.69
N HIS A 133 11.80 2.33 12.57
CA HIS A 133 10.38 2.27 12.91
C HIS A 133 9.62 1.26 12.04
N SER A 134 10.05 1.10 10.79
CA SER A 134 9.46 0.11 9.87
C SER A 134 9.78 -1.31 10.30
N LEU A 135 11.00 -1.56 10.78
CA LEU A 135 11.40 -2.87 11.30
C LEU A 135 10.56 -3.26 12.52
N HIS A 136 10.43 -2.35 13.48
CA HIS A 136 9.56 -2.56 14.64
C HIS A 136 8.10 -2.78 14.26
N SER A 137 7.60 -2.05 13.26
CA SER A 137 6.25 -2.21 12.74
C SER A 137 6.04 -3.59 12.11
N MET A 138 7.00 -4.08 11.31
CA MET A 138 6.94 -5.42 10.73
C MET A 138 6.92 -6.51 11.80
N GLU A 139 7.77 -6.40 12.82
CA GLU A 139 7.78 -7.36 13.93
C GLU A 139 6.45 -7.37 14.68
N ALA A 140 5.88 -6.21 15.00
CA ALA A 140 4.58 -6.11 15.67
C ALA A 140 3.44 -6.73 14.82
N ILE A 141 3.45 -6.50 13.50
CA ILE A 141 2.47 -7.10 12.59
C ILE A 141 2.64 -8.63 12.56
N TYR A 142 3.87 -9.13 12.47
CA TYR A 142 4.15 -10.56 12.49
C TYR A 142 3.69 -11.24 13.79
N GLN A 143 3.96 -10.62 14.94
CA GLN A 143 3.49 -11.09 16.24
C GLN A 143 1.95 -11.14 16.28
N ARG A 144 1.28 -10.12 15.73
CA ARG A 144 -0.19 -10.10 15.66
C ARG A 144 -0.74 -11.20 14.76
N ILE A 145 -0.16 -11.42 13.58
CA ILE A 145 -0.53 -12.52 12.69
C ILE A 145 -0.38 -13.86 13.41
N SER A 146 0.77 -14.07 14.06
CA SER A 146 1.08 -15.31 14.76
C SER A 146 0.14 -15.57 15.93
N ALA A 147 -0.26 -14.54 16.67
CA ALA A 147 -1.12 -14.67 17.83
C ALA A 147 -2.60 -14.88 17.50
N TYR A 148 -3.10 -14.27 16.41
CA TYR A 148 -4.55 -14.18 16.16
C TYR A 148 -5.01 -14.76 14.84
N LEU A 149 -4.13 -14.95 13.86
CA LEU A 149 -4.50 -15.31 12.49
C LEU A 149 -3.91 -16.64 12.04
N TRP A 150 -3.04 -17.25 12.86
CA TRP A 150 -2.51 -18.59 12.62
C TRP A 150 -3.51 -19.66 13.11
N ASP A 151 -3.93 -20.56 12.21
CA ASP A 151 -4.57 -21.82 12.58
C ASP A 151 -3.51 -22.82 13.08
N THR A 152 -3.27 -22.84 14.40
CA THR A 152 -2.32 -23.75 15.03
C THR A 152 -2.80 -25.20 15.06
N ALA A 153 -4.10 -25.45 14.89
CA ALA A 153 -4.68 -26.79 14.91
C ALA A 153 -4.53 -27.50 13.56
N LYS A 154 -4.70 -26.78 12.45
CA LYS A 154 -4.64 -27.34 11.08
C LYS A 154 -3.38 -26.92 10.31
N GLY A 155 -2.62 -25.97 10.81
CA GLY A 155 -1.56 -25.29 10.08
C GLY A 155 -2.12 -24.27 9.07
N GLY A 156 -1.31 -23.28 8.72
CA GLY A 156 -1.72 -22.19 7.83
C GLY A 156 -2.38 -21.02 8.58
N PHE A 157 -3.16 -20.22 7.87
CA PHE A 157 -3.75 -18.99 8.40
C PHE A 157 -5.24 -18.89 8.07
N PHE A 158 -5.99 -18.22 8.93
CA PHE A 158 -7.43 -17.92 8.75
C PHE A 158 -7.69 -16.82 7.71
#